data_AF-A0A7S2M716-F1
#
_entry.id   AF-A0A7S2M716-F1
#
_cell.length_a   1.000
_cell.length_b   1.000
_cell.length_c   1.000
_cell.angle_alpha   90.00
_cell.angle_beta   90.00
_cell.angle_gamma   90.00
#
_symmetry.space_group_name_H-M   'P 1'
#
loop_
_entity.id
_entity.type
_entity.pdbx_description
1 polymer ?
#
loop_
_entity_poly.entity_id
_entity_poly.type
_entity_poly.pdbx_seq_one_letter_code
_entity_poly.pdbx_strand_id
1 'polypeptide(L)'
;WLARLRADRDAIRKSINFTGDVYLDEAVNWTRVSYVQPQTHLYDRYLYDPETHSYTVDRYLADVTRRYGGIDSVLLWPTYTNIGIDARNQFDYFRVLPGGLAGLANLTAGFKARGVRVLWAYNPWDQSLRDEGEPHWATLARLLRQTGGDGFNGDTMTTMYRQYWDASSAAGYRIVGEME
;
A
#
# COMPACT_ATOMS: atom_id res chain seq x y z
N TRP A 1 22.88 -1.57 30.86
CA TRP A 1 21.70 -1.43 29.98
C TRP A 1 22.10 -1.17 28.51
N LEU A 2 22.68 -0.02 28.13
CA LEU A 2 23.04 0.28 26.73
C LEU A 2 23.93 -0.78 26.06
N ALA A 3 24.94 -1.30 26.77
CA ALA A 3 25.81 -2.36 26.26
C ALA A 3 25.02 -3.63 25.88
N ARG A 4 23.96 -3.96 26.65
CA ARG A 4 23.10 -5.11 26.39
C ARG A 4 22.26 -4.88 25.12
N LEU A 5 21.66 -3.70 24.97
CA LEU A 5 20.92 -3.34 23.76
C LEU A 5 21.79 -3.40 22.49
N ARG A 6 23.05 -2.97 22.57
CA ARG A 6 24.00 -3.08 21.45
C ARG A 6 24.30 -4.54 21.12
N ALA A 7 24.58 -5.36 22.13
CA ALA A 7 24.83 -6.79 21.94
C ALA A 7 23.61 -7.52 21.35
N ASP A 8 22.40 -7.24 21.85
CA ASP A 8 21.16 -7.83 21.33
C ASP A 8 20.92 -7.42 19.87
N ARG A 9 21.12 -6.13 19.53
CA ARG A 9 21.04 -5.64 18.14
C ARG A 9 22.03 -6.36 17.23
N ASP A 10 23.29 -6.47 17.64
CA ASP A 10 24.33 -7.06 16.80
C ASP A 10 24.10 -8.59 16.63
N ALA A 11 23.59 -9.26 17.65
CA ALA A 11 23.16 -10.66 17.58
C ALA A 11 21.98 -10.87 16.61
N ILE A 12 20.94 -10.03 16.68
CA ILE A 12 19.79 -10.08 15.77
C ILE A 12 20.22 -9.80 14.32
N ARG A 13 21.05 -8.77 14.10
CA ARG A 13 21.57 -8.47 12.75
C ARG A 13 22.31 -9.66 12.16
N LYS A 14 23.11 -10.36 12.96
CA LYS A 14 23.81 -11.57 12.54
C LYS A 14 22.84 -12.73 12.28
N SER A 15 21.83 -12.93 13.12
CA SER A 15 20.89 -14.05 12.98
C SER A 15 20.00 -13.95 11.74
N ILE A 16 19.69 -12.73 11.28
CA ILE A 16 18.88 -12.50 10.07
C ILE A 16 19.74 -12.17 8.84
N ASN A 17 21.07 -12.28 8.95
CA ASN A 17 22.03 -11.89 7.90
C ASN A 17 21.75 -10.49 7.33
N PHE A 18 21.51 -9.52 8.22
CA PHE A 18 21.14 -8.16 7.85
C PHE A 18 22.32 -7.44 7.18
N THR A 19 22.21 -7.17 5.88
CA THR A 19 23.19 -6.40 5.11
C THR A 19 22.90 -4.90 5.11
N GLY A 20 21.62 -4.53 5.17
CA GLY A 20 21.17 -3.14 5.09
C GLY A 20 20.98 -2.62 3.66
N ASP A 21 21.21 -3.46 2.64
CA ASP A 21 21.15 -3.04 1.22
C ASP A 21 19.78 -2.51 0.81
N VAL A 22 18.71 -2.96 1.47
CA VAL A 22 17.34 -2.45 1.24
C VAL A 22 17.23 -0.93 1.48
N TYR A 23 18.06 -0.37 2.38
CA TYR A 23 18.10 1.08 2.63
C TYR A 23 18.92 1.85 1.59
N LEU A 24 19.57 1.16 0.66
CA LEU A 24 20.28 1.76 -0.49
C LEU A 24 19.43 1.69 -1.76
N ASP A 25 18.30 0.98 -1.74
CA ASP A 25 17.44 0.83 -2.90
C ASP A 25 16.59 2.09 -3.13
N GLU A 26 16.93 2.83 -4.19
CA GLU A 26 16.24 4.06 -4.57
C GLU A 26 14.74 3.88 -4.81
N ALA A 27 14.29 2.67 -5.16
CA ALA A 27 12.87 2.38 -5.37
C ALA A 27 12.04 2.55 -4.08
N VAL A 28 12.64 2.39 -2.90
CA VAL A 28 11.94 2.40 -1.61
C VAL A 28 12.45 3.45 -0.63
N ASN A 29 13.47 4.23 -0.99
CA ASN A 29 14.04 5.26 -0.12
C ASN A 29 13.08 6.41 0.21
N TRP A 30 12.01 6.59 -0.57
CA TRP A 30 10.94 7.55 -0.26
C TRP A 30 10.30 7.30 1.12
N THR A 31 10.30 6.05 1.59
CA THR A 31 9.74 5.67 2.91
C THR A 31 10.40 6.38 4.07
N ARG A 32 11.65 6.83 3.91
CA ARG A 32 12.45 7.49 4.95
C ARG A 32 11.95 8.91 5.24
N VAL A 33 11.16 9.47 4.34
CA VAL A 33 10.65 10.85 4.39
C VAL A 33 9.13 10.91 4.23
N SER A 34 8.44 9.76 4.37
CA SER A 34 6.98 9.68 4.31
C SER A 34 6.41 9.65 5.72
N TYR A 35 5.88 10.78 6.20
CA TYR A 35 5.47 10.96 7.59
C TYR A 35 3.96 11.05 7.75
N VAL A 36 3.26 11.65 6.78
CA VAL A 36 1.81 11.83 6.83
C VAL A 36 1.14 10.94 5.78
N GLN A 37 0.47 9.89 6.27
CA GLN A 37 -0.25 8.90 5.46
C GLN A 37 -1.68 8.69 5.97
N PRO A 38 -2.70 9.38 5.43
CA PRO A 38 -4.07 9.05 5.75
C PRO A 38 -4.48 7.71 5.13
N GLN A 39 -5.13 6.88 5.94
CA GLN A 39 -6.02 5.85 5.46
C GLN A 39 -7.25 6.50 4.83
N THR A 40 -7.50 6.19 3.55
CA THR A 40 -8.52 6.83 2.74
C THR A 40 -9.41 5.80 2.07
N HIS A 41 -10.71 5.90 2.35
CA HIS A 41 -11.71 5.12 1.65
C HIS A 41 -11.96 5.68 0.26
N LEU A 42 -12.18 4.80 -0.72
CA LEU A 42 -12.37 5.19 -2.12
C LEU A 42 -13.74 5.82 -2.39
N TYR A 43 -14.62 5.86 -1.39
CA TYR A 43 -15.88 6.59 -1.38
C TYR A 43 -15.80 7.92 -0.62
N ASP A 44 -14.60 8.38 -0.22
CA ASP A 44 -14.40 9.70 0.37
C ASP A 44 -14.92 10.80 -0.57
N ARG A 45 -15.65 11.77 -0.02
CA ARG A 45 -16.37 12.79 -0.79
C ARG A 45 -15.50 13.88 -1.39
N TYR A 46 -14.28 14.04 -0.90
CA TYR A 46 -13.28 14.91 -1.51
C TYR A 46 -12.49 14.17 -2.58
N LEU A 47 -12.28 12.86 -2.41
CA LEU A 47 -11.57 12.04 -3.40
C LEU A 47 -12.46 11.59 -4.55
N TYR A 48 -13.70 11.19 -4.30
CA TYR A 48 -14.64 10.66 -5.29
C TYR A 48 -15.86 11.55 -5.44
N ASP A 49 -16.21 11.86 -6.69
CA ASP A 49 -17.38 12.63 -7.07
C ASP A 49 -18.49 11.71 -7.60
N PRO A 50 -19.67 11.64 -6.95
CA PRO A 50 -20.76 10.77 -7.37
C PRO A 50 -21.61 11.39 -8.49
N GLU A 51 -21.43 12.66 -8.83
CA GLU A 51 -22.20 13.29 -9.89
C GLU A 51 -21.50 13.00 -11.22
N THR A 52 -20.16 13.10 -11.23
CA THR A 52 -19.33 12.81 -12.40
C THR A 52 -18.79 11.38 -12.43
N HIS A 53 -19.02 10.59 -11.37
CA HIS A 53 -18.50 9.23 -11.19
C HIS A 53 -16.98 9.12 -11.39
N SER A 54 -16.24 10.09 -10.86
CA SER A 54 -14.79 10.20 -11.10
C SER A 54 -14.00 10.53 -9.84
N TYR A 55 -12.73 10.12 -9.83
CA TYR A 55 -11.79 10.53 -8.79
C TYR A 55 -11.25 11.94 -9.07
N THR A 56 -11.02 12.69 -7.99
CA THR A 56 -10.72 14.12 -7.96
C THR A 56 -9.51 14.38 -7.06
N VAL A 57 -8.34 13.89 -7.48
CA VAL A 57 -7.09 13.96 -6.71
C VAL A 57 -6.77 15.38 -6.25
N ASP A 58 -6.90 16.37 -7.12
CA ASP A 58 -6.61 17.78 -6.75
C ASP A 58 -7.52 18.31 -5.64
N ARG A 59 -8.81 17.95 -5.69
CA ARG A 59 -9.77 18.36 -4.67
C ARG A 59 -9.41 17.77 -3.32
N TYR A 60 -9.09 16.47 -3.30
CA TYR A 60 -8.64 15.79 -2.09
C TYR A 60 -7.33 16.36 -1.54
N LEU A 61 -6.32 16.57 -2.40
CA LEU A 61 -5.03 17.13 -1.98
C LEU A 61 -5.14 18.58 -1.48
N ALA A 62 -5.99 19.40 -2.10
CA ALA A 62 -6.27 20.75 -1.61
C ALA A 62 -6.89 20.73 -0.21
N ASP A 63 -7.80 19.78 0.06
CA ASP A 63 -8.41 19.63 1.38
C ASP A 63 -7.42 19.19 2.46
N VAL A 64 -6.65 18.13 2.24
CA VAL A 64 -5.66 17.64 3.22
C VAL A 64 -4.53 18.65 3.46
N THR A 65 -4.14 19.39 2.41
CA THR A 65 -3.21 20.52 2.54
C THR A 65 -3.76 21.59 3.47
N ARG A 66 -5.02 21.98 3.28
CA ARG A 66 -5.69 22.97 4.13
C ARG A 66 -5.86 22.50 5.57
N ARG A 67 -6.15 21.22 5.80
CA ARG A 67 -6.41 20.69 7.15
C ARG A 67 -5.14 20.47 7.96
N TYR A 68 -4.08 19.94 7.35
CA TYR A 68 -2.89 19.53 8.10
C TYR A 68 -1.58 19.60 7.29
N GLY A 69 -1.54 20.39 6.22
CA GLY A 69 -0.28 20.76 5.55
C GLY A 69 0.15 19.85 4.40
N GLY A 70 -0.62 18.80 4.09
CA GLY A 70 -0.37 17.90 2.97
C GLY A 70 -0.13 16.46 3.43
N ILE A 71 0.19 15.59 2.47
CA ILE A 71 0.46 14.17 2.70
C ILE A 71 1.64 13.73 1.85
N ASP A 72 2.41 12.78 2.36
CA ASP A 72 3.55 12.18 1.64
C ASP A 72 3.12 10.92 0.90
N SER A 73 2.15 10.20 1.47
CA SER A 73 1.56 9.00 0.91
C SER A 73 0.07 8.91 1.23
N VAL A 74 -0.65 8.02 0.55
CA VAL A 74 -2.06 7.73 0.79
C VAL A 74 -2.28 6.22 0.82
N LEU A 75 -2.98 5.73 1.84
CA LEU A 75 -3.36 4.33 1.95
C LEU A 75 -4.81 4.17 1.44
N LEU A 76 -4.96 3.50 0.31
CA LEU A 76 -6.25 3.24 -0.33
C LEU A 76 -6.91 1.99 0.29
N TRP A 77 -8.08 2.16 0.89
CA TRP A 77 -8.78 1.10 1.63
C TRP A 77 -10.23 0.92 1.14
N PRO A 78 -10.48 0.09 0.11
CA PRO A 78 -11.81 -0.11 -0.44
C PRO A 78 -12.63 -1.18 0.29
N THR A 79 -11.99 -2.02 1.11
CA THR A 79 -12.61 -3.19 1.73
C THR A 79 -13.55 -2.83 2.89
N TYR A 80 -13.23 -1.85 3.74
CA TYR A 80 -14.11 -1.47 4.83
C TYR A 80 -15.15 -0.43 4.38
N THR A 81 -16.44 -0.52 4.74
CA THR A 81 -17.14 -1.57 5.52
C THR A 81 -17.77 -2.68 4.65
N ASN A 82 -17.31 -2.87 3.41
CA ASN A 82 -18.01 -3.69 2.42
C ASN A 82 -17.63 -5.17 2.40
N ILE A 83 -16.39 -5.51 2.77
CA ILE A 83 -15.85 -6.86 2.66
C ILE A 83 -16.68 -7.85 3.48
N GLY A 84 -16.98 -9.01 2.87
CA GLY A 84 -17.87 -10.02 3.46
C GLY A 84 -19.36 -9.85 3.15
N ILE A 85 -19.79 -8.75 2.50
CA ILE A 85 -21.20 -8.61 2.06
C ILE A 85 -21.57 -9.55 0.90
N ASP A 86 -20.57 -9.95 0.10
CA ASP A 86 -20.71 -10.89 -1.01
C ASP A 86 -19.39 -11.66 -1.21
N ALA A 87 -19.28 -12.42 -2.31
CA ALA A 87 -18.16 -13.32 -2.58
C ALA A 87 -16.85 -12.63 -3.01
N ARG A 88 -16.84 -11.30 -3.21
CA ARG A 88 -15.64 -10.56 -3.66
C ARG A 88 -14.58 -10.53 -2.57
N ASN A 89 -13.37 -10.97 -2.91
CA ASN A 89 -12.22 -10.85 -2.01
C ASN A 89 -11.67 -9.40 -1.98
N GLN A 90 -10.68 -9.14 -1.13
CA GLN A 90 -10.02 -7.84 -0.98
C GLN A 90 -9.51 -7.25 -2.30
N PHE A 91 -9.00 -8.08 -3.20
CA PHE A 91 -8.45 -7.65 -4.49
C PHE A 91 -9.56 -7.32 -5.48
N ASP A 92 -10.69 -8.03 -5.43
CA ASP A 92 -11.88 -7.73 -6.22
C ASP A 92 -12.43 -6.35 -5.86
N TYR A 93 -12.36 -5.96 -4.59
CA TYR A 93 -12.72 -4.60 -4.17
C TYR A 93 -11.89 -3.51 -4.85
N PHE A 94 -10.62 -3.77 -5.19
CA PHE A 94 -9.85 -2.86 -6.04
C PHE A 94 -10.25 -2.96 -7.53
N ARG A 95 -10.56 -4.15 -8.03
CA ARG A 95 -10.94 -4.37 -9.45
C ARG A 95 -12.27 -3.72 -9.83
N VAL A 96 -13.21 -3.63 -8.90
CA VAL A 96 -14.57 -3.12 -9.15
C VAL A 96 -14.74 -1.65 -8.80
N LEU A 97 -13.67 -0.95 -8.41
CA LEU A 97 -13.70 0.50 -8.26
C LEU A 97 -14.13 1.18 -9.57
N PRO A 98 -14.68 2.41 -9.53
CA PRO A 98 -14.98 3.18 -10.73
C PRO A 98 -13.80 3.24 -11.72
N GLY A 99 -14.05 2.81 -12.96
CA GLY A 99 -13.03 2.68 -14.01
C GLY A 99 -12.13 1.43 -13.91
N GLY A 100 -12.37 0.55 -12.93
CA GLY A 100 -11.61 -0.66 -12.67
C GLY A 100 -10.14 -0.40 -12.40
N LEU A 101 -9.29 -1.38 -12.72
CA LEU A 101 -7.83 -1.26 -12.54
C LEU A 101 -7.21 -0.14 -13.39
N ALA A 102 -7.79 0.20 -14.54
CA ALA A 102 -7.34 1.33 -15.36
C ALA A 102 -7.66 2.68 -14.68
N GLY A 103 -8.87 2.82 -14.12
CA GLY A 103 -9.25 3.97 -13.30
C GLY A 103 -8.35 4.11 -12.07
N LEU A 104 -8.03 3.00 -11.41
CA LEU A 104 -7.10 2.97 -10.29
C LEU A 104 -5.66 3.33 -10.69
N ALA A 105 -5.19 2.89 -11.86
CA ALA A 105 -3.90 3.32 -12.39
C ALA A 105 -3.85 4.84 -12.64
N ASN A 106 -4.93 5.41 -13.19
CA ASN A 106 -5.05 6.86 -13.39
C ASN A 106 -5.10 7.61 -12.05
N LEU A 107 -5.82 7.08 -11.06
CA LEU A 107 -5.85 7.62 -9.70
C LEU A 107 -4.44 7.66 -9.10
N THR A 108 -3.72 6.54 -9.18
CA THR A 108 -2.34 6.43 -8.68
C THR A 108 -1.40 7.40 -9.39
N ALA A 109 -1.47 7.47 -10.73
CA ALA A 109 -0.68 8.43 -11.51
C ALA A 109 -1.01 9.88 -11.11
N GLY A 110 -2.27 10.17 -10.83
CA GLY A 110 -2.74 11.46 -10.32
C GLY A 110 -2.04 11.87 -9.04
N PHE A 111 -2.00 10.99 -8.03
CA PHE A 111 -1.28 11.24 -6.77
C PHE A 111 0.22 11.39 -6.98
N LYS A 112 0.84 10.48 -7.74
CA LYS A 112 2.28 10.47 -7.97
C LYS A 112 2.77 11.69 -8.74
N ALA A 113 1.95 12.24 -9.63
CA ALA A 113 2.24 13.51 -10.31
C ALA A 113 2.32 14.72 -9.35
N ARG A 114 1.72 14.63 -8.15
CA ARG A 114 1.88 15.62 -7.06
C ARG A 114 2.88 15.19 -5.99
N GLY A 115 3.69 14.17 -6.24
CA GLY A 115 4.69 13.68 -5.29
C GLY A 115 4.14 12.80 -4.17
N VAL A 116 2.86 12.41 -4.21
CA VAL A 116 2.23 11.56 -3.18
C VAL A 116 2.34 10.09 -3.58
N ARG A 117 2.83 9.25 -2.67
CA ARG A 117 2.97 7.79 -2.84
C ARG A 117 1.66 7.07 -2.56
N VAL A 118 1.42 5.93 -3.19
CA VAL A 118 0.12 5.23 -3.10
C VAL A 118 0.31 3.82 -2.58
N LEU A 119 -0.30 3.52 -1.44
CA LEU A 119 -0.31 2.18 -0.86
C LEU A 119 -1.71 1.58 -0.90
N TRP A 120 -1.78 0.25 -0.93
CA TRP A 120 -3.04 -0.48 -0.80
C TRP A 120 -3.19 -1.06 0.60
N ALA A 121 -4.40 -1.04 1.13
CA ALA A 121 -4.70 -1.89 2.27
C ALA A 121 -4.65 -3.36 1.84
N TYR A 122 -4.02 -4.19 2.65
CA TYR A 122 -3.94 -5.63 2.49
C TYR A 122 -4.44 -6.30 3.77
N ASN A 123 -5.46 -7.14 3.63
CA ASN A 123 -6.10 -7.86 4.72
C ASN A 123 -5.63 -9.33 4.70
N PRO A 124 -4.61 -9.72 5.48
CA PRO A 124 -4.05 -11.09 5.45
C PRO A 124 -5.03 -12.16 5.95
N TRP A 125 -6.06 -11.74 6.69
CA TRP A 125 -7.12 -12.60 7.22
C TRP A 125 -8.23 -12.88 6.21
N ASP A 126 -8.26 -12.20 5.06
CA ASP A 126 -9.22 -12.49 3.99
C ASP A 126 -8.82 -13.75 3.21
N GLN A 127 -9.06 -14.91 3.83
CA GLN A 127 -8.74 -16.23 3.27
C GLN A 127 -9.98 -17.07 2.96
N SER A 128 -11.17 -16.58 3.34
CA SER A 128 -12.44 -17.31 3.23
C SER A 128 -13.32 -16.85 2.06
N LEU A 129 -12.94 -15.76 1.38
CA LEU A 129 -13.61 -15.27 0.17
C LEU A 129 -13.01 -15.93 -1.08
N ARG A 130 -13.37 -15.46 -2.28
CA ARG A 130 -12.90 -16.04 -3.54
C ARG A 130 -11.37 -16.16 -3.57
N ASP A 131 -10.87 -17.36 -3.81
CA ASP A 131 -9.43 -17.62 -3.99
C ASP A 131 -8.92 -16.95 -5.28
N GLU A 132 -7.74 -16.33 -5.21
CA GLU A 132 -7.02 -15.80 -6.38
C GLU A 132 -6.40 -16.92 -7.22
N GLY A 133 -6.28 -18.13 -6.67
CA GLY A 133 -5.58 -19.26 -7.31
C GLY A 133 -4.06 -19.11 -7.27
N GLU A 134 -3.57 -18.09 -6.57
CA GLU A 134 -2.16 -17.80 -6.33
C GLU A 134 -1.99 -17.17 -4.94
N PRO A 135 -0.81 -17.28 -4.30
CA PRO A 135 -0.59 -16.64 -3.02
C PRO A 135 -0.73 -15.12 -3.08
N HIS A 136 -1.26 -14.52 -2.00
CA HIS A 136 -1.52 -13.08 -1.95
C HIS A 136 -0.32 -12.18 -2.30
N TRP A 137 0.90 -12.58 -1.93
CA TRP A 137 2.10 -11.81 -2.28
C TRP A 137 2.34 -11.73 -3.79
N ALA A 138 1.96 -12.76 -4.56
CA ALA A 138 2.04 -12.75 -6.02
C ALA A 138 0.94 -11.87 -6.62
N THR A 139 -0.30 -12.03 -6.15
CA THR A 139 -1.44 -11.18 -6.55
C THR A 139 -1.15 -9.71 -6.32
N LEU A 140 -0.70 -9.37 -5.10
CA LEU A 140 -0.46 -8.00 -4.67
C LEU A 140 0.68 -7.36 -5.48
N ALA A 141 1.80 -8.07 -5.68
CA ALA A 141 2.90 -7.60 -6.52
C ALA A 141 2.45 -7.32 -7.96
N ARG A 142 1.66 -8.24 -8.55
CA ARG A 142 1.12 -8.09 -9.91
C ARG A 142 0.18 -6.89 -10.03
N LEU A 143 -0.76 -6.74 -9.10
CA LEU A 143 -1.76 -5.67 -9.13
C LEU A 143 -1.16 -4.29 -8.83
N LEU A 144 -0.24 -4.17 -7.87
CA LEU A 144 0.46 -2.92 -7.59
C LEU A 144 1.33 -2.50 -8.78
N ARG A 145 2.02 -3.44 -9.45
CA ARG A 145 2.73 -3.15 -10.70
C ARG A 145 1.79 -2.66 -11.80
N GLN A 146 0.64 -3.33 -11.97
CA GLN A 146 -0.34 -2.98 -12.99
C GLN A 146 -0.94 -1.57 -12.77
N THR A 147 -1.09 -1.16 -11.51
CA THR A 147 -1.74 0.10 -11.13
C THR A 147 -0.75 1.20 -10.70
N GLY A 148 0.54 0.91 -10.70
CA GLY A 148 1.61 1.86 -10.34
C GLY A 148 1.70 2.18 -8.84
N GLY A 149 1.08 1.38 -7.96
CA GLY A 149 1.13 1.57 -6.50
C GLY A 149 2.55 1.36 -5.96
N ASP A 150 2.90 2.02 -4.85
CA ASP A 150 4.25 2.01 -4.27
C ASP A 150 4.40 0.97 -3.14
N GLY A 151 3.29 0.44 -2.62
CA GLY A 151 3.34 -0.47 -1.48
C GLY A 151 1.98 -0.93 -0.97
N PHE A 152 2.01 -1.54 0.20
CA PHE A 152 0.82 -1.93 0.94
C PHE A 152 1.01 -1.76 2.44
N ASN A 153 -0.11 -1.60 3.14
CA ASN A 153 -0.18 -1.75 4.58
C ASN A 153 -0.88 -3.07 4.91
N GLY A 154 -0.20 -3.92 5.67
CA GLY A 154 -0.69 -5.23 6.08
C GLY A 154 -1.45 -5.16 7.40
N ASP A 155 -2.78 -5.07 7.30
CA ASP A 155 -3.70 -5.02 8.43
C ASP A 155 -3.45 -6.22 9.36
N THR A 156 -3.30 -5.98 10.66
CA THR A 156 -2.97 -6.97 11.70
C THR A 156 -1.63 -7.72 11.53
N MET A 157 -0.79 -7.34 10.56
CA MET A 157 0.50 -8.01 10.35
C MET A 157 1.55 -7.53 11.35
N THR A 158 1.95 -8.41 12.27
CA THR A 158 3.06 -8.14 13.19
C THR A 158 4.45 -8.41 12.61
N THR A 159 4.52 -9.01 11.42
CA THR A 159 5.78 -9.36 10.74
C THR A 159 5.65 -9.21 9.24
N MET A 160 6.64 -8.57 8.62
CA MET A 160 6.74 -8.46 7.18
C MET A 160 7.55 -9.62 6.62
N TYR A 161 6.88 -10.46 5.83
CA TYR A 161 7.48 -11.68 5.29
C TYR A 161 8.24 -11.42 3.99
N ARG A 162 9.37 -12.11 3.80
CA ARG A 162 10.29 -11.89 2.66
C ARG A 162 9.63 -12.14 1.30
N GLN A 163 8.62 -13.00 1.25
CA GLN A 163 7.90 -13.36 0.02
C GLN A 163 7.29 -12.15 -0.70
N TYR A 164 6.83 -11.12 0.02
CA TYR A 164 6.29 -9.90 -0.60
C TYR A 164 7.38 -9.11 -1.33
N TRP A 165 8.56 -9.00 -0.73
CA TRP A 165 9.73 -8.36 -1.37
C TRP A 165 10.23 -9.18 -2.57
N ASP A 166 10.34 -10.49 -2.42
CA ASP A 166 10.87 -11.36 -3.47
C ASP A 166 9.93 -11.41 -4.69
N ALA A 167 8.61 -11.47 -4.47
CA ALA A 167 7.62 -11.46 -5.55
C ALA A 167 7.62 -10.16 -6.36
N SER A 168 7.67 -9.01 -5.66
CA SER A 168 7.72 -7.69 -6.30
C SER A 168 9.05 -7.44 -7.02
N SER A 169 10.17 -7.88 -6.43
CA SER A 169 11.49 -7.86 -7.07
C SER A 169 11.53 -8.71 -8.33
N ALA A 170 11.00 -9.93 -8.28
CA ALA A 170 10.93 -10.81 -9.45
C ALA A 170 10.04 -10.24 -10.57
N ALA A 171 9.00 -9.47 -10.21
CA ALA A 171 8.16 -8.75 -11.16
C ALA A 171 8.83 -7.49 -11.76
N GLY A 172 10.05 -7.14 -11.33
CA GLY A 172 10.76 -5.93 -11.78
C GLY A 172 10.14 -4.64 -11.24
N TYR A 173 9.36 -4.72 -10.15
CA TYR A 173 8.62 -3.59 -9.61
C TYR A 173 8.59 -3.70 -8.08
N ARG A 174 9.63 -3.18 -7.42
CA ARG A 174 9.79 -3.30 -5.96
C ARG A 174 8.75 -2.44 -5.25
N ILE A 175 8.08 -3.06 -4.28
CA ILE A 175 7.06 -2.42 -3.45
C ILE A 175 7.50 -2.41 -1.99
N VAL A 176 6.92 -1.50 -1.22
CA VAL A 176 7.08 -1.41 0.24
C VAL A 176 5.96 -2.17 0.93
N GLY A 177 6.26 -2.85 2.04
CA GLY A 177 5.26 -3.40 2.94
C GLY A 177 5.34 -2.73 4.31
N GLU A 178 4.20 -2.28 4.81
CA GLU A 178 4.03 -1.74 6.16
C GLU A 178 3.27 -2.75 7.04
N MET A 179 3.56 -2.72 8.33
CA MET A 179 2.93 -3.57 9.35
C MET A 179 2.01 -2.70 10.22
N GLU A 180 0.92 -3.28 10.70
CA GLU A 180 -0.01 -2.67 11.67
C GLU A 180 0.00 -3.43 13.00
#